data_AF-A0A7V4IDF3-F1
#
_entry.id   AF-A0A7V4IDF3-F1
#
_cell.length_a   1.000
_cell.length_b   1.000
_cell.length_c   1.000
_cell.angle_alpha   90.00
_cell.angle_beta   90.00
_cell.angle_gamma   90.00
#
_symmetry.space_group_name_H-M   'P 1'
#
loop_
_entity.id
_entity.type
_entity.pdbx_description
1 polymer ?
#
loop_
_entity_poly.entity_id
_entity_poly.type
_entity_poly.pdbx_seq_one_letter_code
_entity_poly.pdbx_strand_id
1 'polypeptide(L)'
;MAAHPVSRLRGIRPACAGFPARHPFQKNFRSAAINPEPNPAMKALVTLLFLPLALAGCSKPAGQPAVPAPPPALSPAVQQAARQRGQTIAAETFALLSSSLQTAIQAGGISNALPFCSLAASPLTAGMAEKHGVTLRRVTHKPRNPAGRADAVELGVLRSFEAALAAGANPPPPLVTNLVAGQATFFAPIVLNNALCLKCHGEPEKDIAAADLAVIRNLYPHDEATGFQPGQLRGAWRIDFPLATLVPLRPADGP
;
A
#
# COMPACT_ATOMS: atom_id res chain seq x y z
N MET A 1 24.64 62.82 -7.71
CA MET A 1 23.96 62.97 -6.40
C MET A 1 22.93 61.83 -6.30
N ALA A 2 22.96 60.87 -5.40
CA ALA A 2 23.96 60.38 -4.47
C ALA A 2 23.68 58.86 -4.33
N ALA A 3 24.73 58.06 -4.40
CA ALA A 3 24.71 56.62 -4.14
C ALA A 3 25.41 56.38 -2.80
N HIS A 4 24.84 55.55 -1.92
CA HIS A 4 25.42 55.15 -0.63
C HIS A 4 24.74 53.84 -0.14
N PRO A 5 25.39 53.01 0.72
CA PRO A 5 26.24 51.93 0.24
C PRO A 5 25.94 50.54 0.86
N VAL A 6 26.64 49.55 0.29
CA VAL A 6 26.78 48.16 0.74
C VAL A 6 27.42 48.08 2.14
N SER A 7 26.87 47.24 3.03
CA SER A 7 27.54 46.85 4.28
C SER A 7 27.76 45.34 4.33
N ARG A 8 29.05 44.96 4.30
CA ARG A 8 29.56 43.62 4.59
C ARG A 8 29.53 43.39 6.09
N LEU A 9 29.02 42.24 6.53
CA LEU A 9 29.38 41.70 7.85
C LEU A 9 30.10 40.37 7.70
N ARG A 10 31.28 40.35 8.31
CA ARG A 10 32.23 39.24 8.39
C ARG A 10 31.80 38.26 9.48
N GLY A 11 31.96 36.98 9.15
CA GLY A 11 32.48 35.88 9.98
C GLY A 11 32.21 35.84 11.48
N ILE A 12 31.49 34.79 11.90
CA ILE A 12 31.73 34.11 13.18
C ILE A 12 31.65 32.60 12.91
N ARG A 13 32.78 31.91 13.03
CA ARG A 13 32.87 30.44 13.13
C ARG A 13 32.71 30.07 14.60
N PRO A 14 31.89 29.07 14.98
CA PRO A 14 32.06 28.40 16.25
C PRO A 14 32.99 27.19 16.07
N ALA A 15 33.98 27.14 16.95
CA ALA A 15 34.86 26.00 17.16
C ALA A 15 34.08 24.80 17.71
N CYS A 16 34.40 23.60 17.21
CA CYS A 16 34.10 22.36 17.90
C CYS A 16 35.42 21.62 18.12
N ALA A 17 35.84 21.59 19.38
CA ALA A 17 36.89 20.74 19.90
C ALA A 17 36.26 19.45 20.45
N GLY A 18 36.97 18.33 20.27
CA GLY A 18 36.79 17.11 21.07
C GLY A 18 36.27 15.90 20.30
N PHE A 19 37.14 14.96 19.93
CA PHE A 19 37.46 13.75 20.72
C PHE A 19 38.21 12.73 19.85
N PRO A 20 39.30 12.12 20.34
CA PRO A 20 40.02 11.08 19.60
C PRO A 20 39.28 9.73 19.68
N ALA A 21 39.08 9.12 18.52
CA ALA A 21 38.59 7.76 18.35
C ALA A 21 39.64 6.73 18.82
N ARG A 22 39.26 5.83 19.73
CA ARG A 22 39.91 4.55 19.95
C ARG A 22 38.90 3.51 20.42
N HIS A 23 38.63 2.50 19.61
CA HIS A 23 38.36 1.12 20.06
C HIS A 23 38.43 0.18 18.85
N PRO A 24 39.32 -0.82 18.84
CA PRO A 24 39.15 -2.01 18.03
C PRO A 24 38.54 -3.10 18.90
N PHE A 25 37.34 -3.58 18.55
CA PHE A 25 36.83 -4.82 19.11
C PHE A 25 36.31 -5.71 17.98
N GLN A 26 37.26 -6.38 17.31
CA GLN A 26 36.99 -7.60 16.57
C GLN A 26 36.84 -8.74 17.58
N LYS A 27 35.68 -9.41 17.64
CA LYS A 27 35.60 -10.82 18.01
C LYS A 27 34.53 -11.53 17.17
N ASN A 28 35.07 -12.34 16.25
CA ASN A 28 34.53 -13.56 15.65
C ASN A 28 33.28 -14.15 16.34
N PHE A 29 32.21 -14.32 15.56
CA PHE A 29 31.26 -15.41 15.79
C PHE A 29 31.28 -16.35 14.59
N ARG A 30 31.83 -17.53 14.85
CA ARG A 30 31.77 -18.70 13.98
C ARG A 30 30.40 -19.38 14.13
N SER A 31 29.88 -19.78 12.97
CA SER A 31 28.88 -20.81 12.66
C SER A 31 28.43 -21.76 13.78
N ALA A 32 27.12 -21.97 13.88
CA ALA A 32 26.55 -23.30 14.09
C ALA A 32 25.13 -23.34 13.49
N ALA A 33 25.02 -23.91 12.28
CA ALA A 33 23.76 -24.39 11.74
C ALA A 33 23.41 -25.71 12.45
N ILE A 34 22.23 -25.79 13.06
CA ILE A 34 21.73 -27.01 13.68
C ILE A 34 20.58 -27.49 12.80
N ASN A 35 20.84 -28.50 11.98
CA ASN A 35 19.80 -29.29 11.31
C ASN A 35 19.33 -30.37 12.29
N PRO A 36 18.01 -30.55 12.53
CA PRO A 36 17.52 -31.74 13.21
C PRO A 36 17.24 -32.86 12.20
N GLU A 37 17.92 -33.99 12.37
CA GLU A 37 17.59 -35.28 11.74
C GLU A 37 16.33 -35.90 12.40
N PRO A 38 15.43 -36.55 11.65
CA PRO A 38 14.30 -37.28 12.22
C PRO A 38 14.67 -38.74 12.58
N ASN A 39 14.38 -39.14 13.82
CA ASN A 39 14.59 -40.49 14.34
C ASN A 39 13.53 -41.49 13.80
N PRO A 40 13.93 -42.65 13.23
CA PRO A 40 12.99 -43.65 12.71
C PRO A 40 12.89 -44.86 13.64
N ALA A 41 11.90 -44.90 14.54
CA ALA A 41 11.46 -46.17 15.14
C ALA A 41 10.16 -46.01 15.95
N MET A 42 9.02 -46.40 15.37
CA MET A 42 8.03 -47.19 16.10
C MET A 42 7.06 -47.86 15.13
N LYS A 43 7.43 -49.06 14.68
CA LYS A 43 6.47 -50.03 14.13
C LYS A 43 5.84 -50.74 15.32
N ALA A 44 4.60 -50.40 15.65
CA ALA A 44 3.78 -51.20 16.56
C ALA A 44 2.49 -51.59 15.83
N LEU A 45 2.46 -52.85 15.45
CA LEU A 45 1.34 -53.59 14.90
C LEU A 45 0.30 -53.77 16.01
N VAL A 46 -0.88 -53.16 15.88
CA VAL A 46 -2.06 -53.49 16.70
C VAL A 46 -3.20 -53.80 15.76
N THR A 47 -3.30 -55.08 15.41
CA THR A 47 -4.46 -55.68 14.79
C THR A 47 -5.32 -56.23 15.92
N LEU A 48 -6.51 -55.68 16.19
CA LEU A 48 -7.61 -56.49 16.73
C LEU A 48 -8.97 -55.79 16.67
N LEU A 49 -9.90 -56.55 16.07
CA LEU A 49 -11.36 -56.58 16.24
C LEU A 49 -12.26 -55.50 15.64
N PHE A 50 -12.94 -55.92 14.57
CA PHE A 50 -14.22 -55.43 14.08
C PHE A 50 -15.31 -55.39 15.17
N LEU A 51 -16.06 -54.30 15.24
CA LEU A 51 -17.49 -54.33 15.54
C LEU A 51 -18.21 -53.18 14.80
N PRO A 52 -19.07 -53.45 13.81
CA PRO A 52 -19.83 -52.41 13.12
C PRO A 52 -21.13 -52.16 13.89
N LEU A 53 -21.19 -51.07 14.66
CA LEU A 53 -22.46 -50.57 15.16
C LEU A 53 -22.97 -49.48 14.23
N ALA A 54 -23.78 -49.91 13.26
CA ALA A 54 -24.56 -49.02 12.42
C ALA A 54 -25.66 -48.37 13.25
N LEU A 55 -25.55 -47.06 13.48
CA LEU A 55 -26.67 -46.18 13.76
C LEU A 55 -26.64 -45.08 12.70
N ALA A 56 -27.25 -45.39 11.56
CA ALA A 56 -27.54 -44.43 10.50
C ALA A 56 -28.66 -43.49 10.98
N GLY A 57 -28.29 -42.47 11.75
CA GLY A 57 -29.12 -41.30 12.00
C GLY A 57 -28.88 -40.27 10.89
N CYS A 58 -29.62 -40.37 9.79
CA CYS A 58 -29.68 -39.31 8.78
C CYS A 58 -30.39 -38.08 9.37
N SER A 59 -29.64 -37.27 10.12
CA SER A 59 -30.05 -35.91 10.44
C SER A 59 -29.90 -35.08 9.17
N LYS A 60 -31.04 -34.75 8.55
CA LYS A 60 -31.16 -33.83 7.42
C LYS A 60 -30.35 -32.57 7.78
N PRO A 61 -29.26 -32.22 7.05
CA PRO A 61 -28.53 -31.02 7.38
C PRO A 61 -29.48 -29.84 7.22
N ALA A 62 -29.73 -29.14 8.34
CA ALA A 62 -30.45 -27.88 8.34
C ALA A 62 -29.81 -27.00 7.25
N GLY A 63 -30.66 -26.50 6.34
CA GLY A 63 -30.23 -25.81 5.13
C GLY A 63 -29.15 -24.78 5.45
N GLN A 64 -27.97 -24.97 4.86
CA GLN A 64 -26.96 -23.92 4.84
C GLN A 64 -27.62 -22.67 4.25
N PRO A 65 -27.46 -21.49 4.88
CA PRO A 65 -27.92 -20.24 4.29
C PRO A 65 -27.40 -20.19 2.85
N ALA A 66 -28.32 -20.02 1.89
CA ALA A 66 -27.95 -19.92 0.49
C ALA A 66 -26.89 -18.82 0.36
N VAL A 67 -25.68 -19.20 -0.09
CA VAL A 67 -24.63 -18.22 -0.37
C VAL A 67 -25.20 -17.24 -1.40
N PRO A 68 -25.22 -15.93 -1.12
CA PRO A 68 -25.74 -14.95 -2.08
C PRO A 68 -25.05 -15.16 -3.43
N ALA A 69 -25.83 -15.19 -4.50
CA ALA A 69 -25.27 -15.31 -5.84
C ALA A 69 -24.24 -14.18 -6.06
N PRO A 70 -23.09 -14.47 -6.71
CA PRO A 70 -22.10 -13.44 -6.99
C PRO A 70 -22.74 -12.31 -7.81
N PRO A 71 -22.33 -11.06 -7.59
CA PRO A 71 -22.89 -9.93 -8.31
C PRO A 71 -22.72 -10.12 -9.82
N PRO A 72 -23.70 -9.69 -10.63
CA PRO A 72 -23.64 -9.84 -12.09
C PRO A 72 -22.40 -9.15 -12.65
N ALA A 73 -21.80 -9.77 -13.66
CA ALA A 73 -20.62 -9.23 -14.33
C ALA A 73 -20.94 -7.86 -14.97
N LEU A 74 -19.97 -6.94 -14.92
CA LEU A 74 -20.10 -5.62 -15.53
C LEU A 74 -20.08 -5.71 -17.06
N SER A 75 -20.91 -4.92 -17.74
CA SER A 75 -20.87 -4.83 -19.20
C SER A 75 -19.53 -4.24 -19.68
N PRO A 76 -19.08 -4.58 -20.90
CA PRO A 76 -17.85 -4.00 -21.46
C PRO A 76 -17.84 -2.47 -21.47
N ALA A 77 -18.99 -1.83 -21.73
CA ALA A 77 -19.15 -0.38 -21.70
C ALA A 77 -18.91 0.21 -20.30
N VAL A 78 -19.47 -0.40 -19.25
CA VAL A 78 -19.23 0.00 -17.86
C VAL A 78 -17.76 -0.16 -17.49
N GLN A 79 -17.15 -1.30 -17.86
CA GLN A 79 -15.74 -1.55 -17.57
C GLN A 79 -14.83 -0.51 -18.24
N GLN A 80 -15.11 -0.16 -19.49
CA GLN A 80 -14.34 0.85 -20.21
C GLN A 80 -14.51 2.25 -19.61
N ALA A 81 -15.73 2.65 -19.27
CA ALA A 81 -16.00 3.93 -18.63
C ALA A 81 -15.31 4.05 -17.27
N ALA A 82 -15.42 3.01 -16.42
CA ALA A 82 -14.75 2.94 -15.13
C ALA A 82 -13.23 3.01 -15.26
N ARG A 83 -12.66 2.32 -16.27
CA ARG A 83 -11.21 2.33 -16.53
C ARG A 83 -10.71 3.72 -16.91
N GLN A 84 -11.37 4.37 -17.87
CA GLN A 84 -10.97 5.70 -18.34
C GLN A 84 -11.09 6.73 -17.21
N ARG A 85 -12.25 6.80 -16.56
CA ARG A 85 -12.50 7.76 -15.48
C ARG A 85 -11.62 7.48 -14.27
N GLY A 86 -11.42 6.21 -13.92
CA GLY A 86 -10.54 5.78 -12.83
C GLY A 86 -9.08 6.16 -13.07
N GLN A 87 -8.56 5.99 -14.28
CA GLN A 87 -7.20 6.41 -14.65
C GLN A 87 -7.02 7.91 -14.48
N THR A 88 -7.98 8.72 -14.94
CA THR A 88 -7.94 10.18 -14.78
C THR A 88 -7.93 10.58 -13.30
N ILE A 89 -8.86 10.06 -12.49
CA ILE A 89 -8.95 10.42 -11.07
C ILE A 89 -7.69 9.99 -10.30
N ALA A 90 -7.17 8.78 -10.57
CA ALA A 90 -5.94 8.30 -9.95
C ALA A 90 -4.73 9.18 -10.32
N ALA A 91 -4.61 9.59 -11.58
CA ALA A 91 -3.54 10.46 -12.05
C ALA A 91 -3.62 11.87 -11.43
N GLU A 92 -4.81 12.50 -11.44
CA GLU A 92 -5.04 13.81 -10.82
C GLU A 92 -4.72 13.79 -9.32
N THR A 93 -5.20 12.76 -8.61
CA THR A 93 -4.98 12.63 -7.17
C THR A 93 -3.50 12.41 -6.87
N PHE A 94 -2.83 11.54 -7.63
CA PHE A 94 -1.39 11.32 -7.48
C PHE A 94 -0.59 12.59 -7.74
N ALA A 95 -0.95 13.38 -8.76
CA ALA A 95 -0.31 14.65 -9.06
C ALA A 95 -0.47 15.67 -7.92
N LEU A 96 -1.69 15.82 -7.37
CA LEU A 96 -1.98 16.70 -6.24
C LEU A 96 -1.19 16.32 -4.98
N LEU A 97 -1.13 15.03 -4.65
CA LEU A 97 -0.34 14.55 -3.50
C LEU A 97 1.16 14.75 -3.74
N SER A 98 1.63 14.48 -4.96
CA SER A 98 3.04 14.61 -5.31
C SER A 98 3.51 16.07 -5.28
N SER A 99 2.72 17.01 -5.78
CA SER A 99 3.05 18.43 -5.74
C SER A 99 3.12 18.95 -4.31
N SER A 100 2.12 18.60 -3.48
CA SER A 100 2.08 19.00 -2.07
C SER A 100 3.25 18.40 -1.28
N LEU A 101 3.60 17.14 -1.55
CA LEU A 101 4.80 16.50 -1.00
C LEU A 101 6.08 17.25 -1.40
N GLN A 102 6.23 17.57 -2.69
CA GLN A 102 7.40 18.30 -3.18
C GLN A 102 7.54 19.68 -2.54
N THR A 103 6.44 20.42 -2.36
CA THR A 103 6.44 21.70 -1.63
C THR A 103 6.93 21.53 -0.19
N ALA A 104 6.45 20.51 0.53
CA ALA A 104 6.91 20.25 1.90
C ALA A 104 8.40 19.88 1.97
N ILE A 105 8.90 19.12 0.99
CA ILE A 105 10.33 18.78 0.88
C ILE A 105 11.16 20.01 0.56
N GLN A 106 10.71 20.89 -0.34
CA GLN A 106 11.43 22.12 -0.66
C GLN A 106 11.51 23.08 0.53
N ALA A 107 10.48 23.10 1.38
CA ALA A 107 10.43 23.97 2.55
C ALA A 107 11.38 23.54 3.69
N GLY A 108 11.67 22.24 3.84
CA GLY A 108 12.45 21.77 5.00
C GLY A 108 13.00 20.36 4.91
N GLY A 109 13.15 19.80 3.70
CA GLY A 109 13.65 18.46 3.47
C GLY A 109 12.65 17.34 3.79
N ILE A 110 13.14 16.10 3.79
CA ILE A 110 12.34 14.89 4.00
C ILE A 110 11.64 14.92 5.36
N SER A 111 12.36 15.27 6.43
CA SER A 111 11.81 15.36 7.78
C SER A 111 10.57 16.27 7.86
N ASN A 112 10.58 17.41 7.15
CA ASN A 112 9.43 18.33 7.11
C ASN A 112 8.23 17.78 6.32
N ALA A 113 8.48 16.86 5.39
CA ALA A 113 7.44 16.22 4.60
C ALA A 113 6.79 15.03 5.29
N LEU A 114 7.39 14.45 6.34
CA LEU A 114 6.84 13.28 7.01
C LEU A 114 5.47 13.52 7.68
N PRO A 115 5.16 14.69 8.28
CA PRO A 115 3.81 14.99 8.77
C PRO A 115 2.75 15.06 7.66
N PHE A 116 3.12 15.46 6.43
CA PHE A 116 2.19 15.54 5.30
C PHE A 116 1.52 14.18 5.00
N CYS A 117 2.27 13.09 5.17
CA CYS A 117 1.81 11.73 4.89
C CYS A 117 0.64 11.27 5.78
N SER A 118 0.49 11.77 7.01
CA SER A 118 -0.62 11.47 7.93
C SER A 118 -1.72 12.52 7.89
N LEU A 119 -1.33 13.80 7.96
CA LEU A 119 -2.28 14.88 8.26
C LEU A 119 -2.93 15.46 7.02
N ALA A 120 -2.19 15.56 5.91
CA ALA A 120 -2.64 16.29 4.72
C ALA A 120 -3.09 15.37 3.58
N ALA A 121 -2.52 14.17 3.47
CA ALA A 121 -2.88 13.26 2.38
C ALA A 121 -4.35 12.80 2.42
N SER A 122 -4.92 12.61 3.62
CA SER A 122 -6.31 12.18 3.78
C SER A 122 -7.32 13.26 3.35
N PRO A 123 -7.24 14.54 3.83
CA PRO A 123 -8.10 15.62 3.34
C PRO A 123 -8.00 15.85 1.83
N LEU A 124 -6.80 15.81 1.24
CA LEU A 124 -6.63 15.99 -0.21
C LEU A 124 -7.30 14.88 -1.02
N THR A 125 -7.18 13.63 -0.54
CA THR A 125 -7.86 12.49 -1.16
C THR A 125 -9.37 12.58 -1.01
N ALA A 126 -9.87 13.02 0.15
CA ALA A 126 -11.30 13.24 0.38
C ALA A 126 -11.88 14.33 -0.53
N GLY A 127 -11.17 15.46 -0.70
CA GLY A 127 -11.58 16.52 -1.62
C GLY A 127 -11.62 16.06 -3.09
N MET A 128 -10.70 15.19 -3.50
CA MET A 128 -10.75 14.56 -4.83
C MET A 128 -11.92 13.59 -4.97
N ALA A 129 -12.24 12.84 -3.91
CA ALA A 129 -13.41 11.96 -3.89
C ALA A 129 -14.71 12.76 -4.08
N GLU A 130 -14.84 13.87 -3.35
CA GLU A 130 -15.98 14.78 -3.43
C GLU A 130 -16.08 15.45 -4.81
N LYS A 131 -14.99 16.04 -5.31
CA LYS A 131 -14.91 16.66 -6.65
C LYS A 131 -15.45 15.75 -7.74
N HIS A 132 -15.16 14.45 -7.65
CA HIS A 132 -15.51 13.47 -8.67
C HIS A 132 -16.79 12.69 -8.35
N GLY A 133 -17.40 12.86 -7.17
CA GLY A 133 -18.58 12.11 -6.74
C GLY A 133 -18.32 10.59 -6.64
N VAL A 134 -17.16 10.20 -6.11
CA VAL A 134 -16.73 8.80 -5.99
C VAL A 134 -16.29 8.49 -4.56
N THR A 135 -16.16 7.20 -4.23
CA THR A 135 -15.31 6.80 -3.09
C THR A 135 -13.89 6.60 -3.59
N LEU A 136 -12.91 7.20 -2.93
CA LEU A 136 -11.50 7.13 -3.29
C LEU A 136 -10.64 6.79 -2.09
N ARG A 137 -9.82 5.74 -2.20
CA ARG A 137 -8.92 5.28 -1.14
C ARG A 137 -7.56 4.85 -1.69
N ARG A 138 -6.55 4.87 -0.83
CA ARG A 138 -5.27 4.17 -1.04
C ARG A 138 -5.25 2.91 -0.18
N VAL A 139 -4.98 1.77 -0.80
CA VAL A 139 -4.95 0.46 -0.14
C VAL A 139 -3.56 -0.16 -0.25
N THR A 140 -3.08 -0.83 0.79
CA THR A 140 -1.74 -1.41 0.82
C THR A 140 -1.62 -2.59 1.80
N HIS A 141 -0.73 -3.52 1.49
CA HIS A 141 -0.33 -4.60 2.39
C HIS A 141 0.62 -4.11 3.50
N LYS A 142 1.31 -2.98 3.30
CA LYS A 142 2.27 -2.34 4.24
C LYS A 142 1.90 -0.88 4.51
N PRO A 143 0.94 -0.61 5.39
CA PRO A 143 0.47 0.75 5.68
C PRO A 143 1.44 1.53 6.58
N ARG A 144 1.51 2.84 6.33
CA ARG A 144 2.06 3.81 7.29
C ARG A 144 0.99 4.32 8.26
N ASN A 145 -0.22 4.45 7.73
CA ASN A 145 -1.43 4.78 8.48
C ASN A 145 -2.38 3.58 8.41
N PRO A 146 -2.90 3.08 9.55
CA PRO A 146 -3.83 1.96 9.61
C PRO A 146 -5.02 2.05 8.64
N ALA A 147 -5.53 3.25 8.36
CA ALA A 147 -6.66 3.46 7.44
C ALA A 147 -6.41 2.99 5.99
N GLY A 148 -5.13 2.83 5.61
CA GLY A 148 -4.72 2.32 4.30
C GLY A 148 -4.54 0.80 4.25
N ARG A 149 -4.75 0.06 5.35
CA ARG A 149 -4.65 -1.40 5.37
C ARG A 149 -5.65 -1.99 4.38
N ALA A 150 -5.14 -2.86 3.50
CA ALA A 150 -5.96 -3.64 2.59
C ALA A 150 -6.72 -4.76 3.34
N ASP A 151 -7.99 -4.95 3.01
CA ASP A 151 -8.77 -6.12 3.43
C ASP A 151 -8.39 -7.39 2.65
N ALA A 152 -9.03 -8.53 2.95
CA ALA A 152 -8.71 -9.81 2.31
C ALA A 152 -8.93 -9.81 0.78
N VAL A 153 -9.93 -9.09 0.30
CA VAL A 153 -10.26 -8.98 -1.13
C VAL A 153 -9.25 -8.05 -1.82
N GLU A 154 -8.97 -6.90 -1.22
CA GLU A 154 -7.99 -5.92 -1.69
C GLU A 154 -6.59 -6.53 -1.74
N LEU A 155 -6.21 -7.37 -0.75
CA LEU A 155 -4.96 -8.13 -0.77
C LEU A 155 -4.89 -9.10 -1.97
N GLY A 156 -6.01 -9.67 -2.40
CA GLY A 156 -6.09 -10.46 -3.63
C GLY A 156 -5.74 -9.64 -4.87
N VAL A 157 -6.23 -8.41 -4.95
CA VAL A 157 -5.90 -7.47 -6.03
C VAL A 157 -4.43 -7.04 -5.97
N LEU A 158 -3.90 -6.74 -4.78
CA LEU A 158 -2.48 -6.37 -4.65
C LEU A 158 -1.55 -7.52 -5.08
N ARG A 159 -1.87 -8.77 -4.72
CA ARG A 159 -1.11 -9.95 -5.16
C ARG A 159 -1.15 -10.14 -6.68
N SER A 160 -2.26 -9.81 -7.36
CA SER A 160 -2.31 -9.91 -8.82
C SER A 160 -1.41 -8.86 -9.50
N PHE A 161 -1.32 -7.65 -8.93
CA PHE A 161 -0.36 -6.65 -9.39
C PHE A 161 1.09 -7.05 -9.11
N GLU A 162 1.39 -7.64 -7.96
CA GLU A 162 2.72 -8.19 -7.65
C GLU A 162 3.12 -9.29 -8.62
N ALA A 163 2.20 -10.21 -8.94
CA ALA A 163 2.44 -11.25 -9.94
C ALA A 163 2.67 -10.66 -11.36
N ALA A 164 1.92 -9.63 -11.75
CA ALA A 164 2.11 -8.95 -13.01
C ALA A 164 3.49 -8.23 -13.08
N LEU A 165 3.92 -7.59 -11.99
CA LEU A 165 5.28 -7.02 -11.89
C LEU A 165 6.35 -8.11 -12.05
N ALA A 166 6.19 -9.25 -11.38
CA ALA A 166 7.11 -10.38 -11.48
C ALA A 166 7.18 -10.96 -12.91
N ALA A 167 6.07 -10.86 -13.67
CA ALA A 167 6.00 -11.24 -15.08
C ALA A 167 6.51 -10.14 -16.05
N GLY A 168 7.01 -9.01 -15.54
CA GLY A 168 7.61 -7.93 -16.34
C GLY A 168 6.67 -6.79 -16.73
N ALA A 169 5.40 -6.79 -16.28
CA ALA A 169 4.49 -5.68 -16.53
C ALA A 169 4.75 -4.54 -15.55
N ASN A 170 5.45 -3.48 -16.00
CA ASN A 170 5.74 -2.30 -15.19
C ASN A 170 5.29 -0.99 -15.88
N PRO A 171 4.23 -0.31 -15.39
CA PRO A 171 3.35 -0.73 -14.31
C PRO A 171 2.39 -1.85 -14.74
N PRO A 172 1.83 -2.64 -13.80
CA PRO A 172 0.73 -3.54 -14.10
C PRO A 172 -0.49 -2.79 -14.66
N PRO A 173 -1.28 -3.42 -15.54
CA PRO A 173 -2.50 -2.80 -16.05
C PRO A 173 -3.52 -2.61 -14.91
N PRO A 174 -4.28 -1.49 -14.89
CA PRO A 174 -5.37 -1.30 -13.94
C PRO A 174 -6.45 -2.39 -14.05
N LEU A 175 -7.17 -2.63 -12.96
CA LEU A 175 -8.24 -3.62 -12.88
C LEU A 175 -9.60 -2.93 -12.66
N VAL A 176 -10.66 -3.45 -13.27
CA VAL A 176 -12.05 -3.08 -12.94
C VAL A 176 -12.79 -4.32 -12.47
N THR A 177 -13.50 -4.19 -11.37
CA THR A 177 -14.21 -5.27 -10.68
C THR A 177 -15.60 -4.79 -10.22
N ASN A 178 -16.44 -5.71 -9.76
CA ASN A 178 -17.75 -5.46 -9.16
C ASN A 178 -17.78 -5.90 -7.69
N LEU A 179 -16.70 -5.62 -6.93
CA LEU A 179 -16.56 -6.05 -5.53
C LEU A 179 -17.69 -5.52 -4.63
N VAL A 180 -18.25 -4.38 -4.98
CA VAL A 180 -19.38 -3.76 -4.27
C VAL A 180 -20.61 -3.84 -5.16
N ALA A 181 -21.69 -4.40 -4.62
CA ALA A 181 -22.96 -4.50 -5.34
C ALA A 181 -23.45 -3.11 -5.76
N GLY A 182 -23.89 -2.99 -7.02
CA GLY A 182 -24.35 -1.71 -7.58
C GLY A 182 -23.23 -0.72 -7.92
N GLN A 183 -21.97 -1.14 -7.86
CA GLN A 183 -20.82 -0.30 -8.17
C GLN A 183 -19.81 -1.00 -9.11
N ALA A 184 -19.03 -0.18 -9.81
CA ALA A 184 -17.80 -0.63 -10.44
C ALA A 184 -16.62 -0.13 -9.60
N THR A 185 -15.71 -1.03 -9.24
CA THR A 185 -14.51 -0.72 -8.47
C THR A 185 -13.29 -0.78 -9.40
N PHE A 186 -12.64 0.36 -9.57
CA PHE A 186 -11.39 0.50 -10.31
C PHE A 186 -10.19 0.47 -9.37
N PHE A 187 -9.14 -0.26 -9.75
CA PHE A 187 -7.86 -0.28 -9.07
C PHE A 187 -6.72 0.12 -10.00
N ALA A 188 -5.85 1.02 -9.53
CA ALA A 188 -4.60 1.37 -10.21
C ALA A 188 -3.39 1.14 -9.29
N PRO A 189 -2.36 0.39 -9.72
CA PRO A 189 -1.19 0.10 -8.91
C PRO A 189 -0.34 1.35 -8.66
N ILE A 190 0.28 1.43 -7.49
CA ILE A 190 1.27 2.44 -7.12
C ILE A 190 2.61 1.74 -7.01
N VAL A 191 3.49 1.92 -8.00
CA VAL A 191 4.81 1.28 -8.08
C VAL A 191 5.90 2.30 -7.72
N LEU A 192 6.85 1.91 -6.87
CA LEU A 192 7.95 2.80 -6.45
C LEU A 192 9.08 2.85 -7.47
N ASN A 193 8.86 3.57 -8.57
CA ASN A 193 9.89 3.75 -9.62
C ASN A 193 10.76 5.00 -9.41
N ASN A 194 10.37 5.91 -8.51
CA ASN A 194 11.10 7.15 -8.24
C ASN A 194 11.96 7.03 -6.97
N ALA A 195 13.25 7.38 -7.07
CA ALA A 195 14.19 7.38 -5.95
C ALA A 195 13.74 8.27 -4.79
N LEU A 196 12.97 9.34 -5.06
CA LEU A 196 12.42 10.20 -4.01
C LEU A 196 11.48 9.42 -3.07
N CYS A 197 10.67 8.50 -3.61
CA CYS A 197 9.76 7.69 -2.79
C CYS A 197 10.53 6.82 -1.78
N LEU A 198 11.72 6.36 -2.17
CA LEU A 198 12.56 5.49 -1.33
C LEU A 198 13.21 6.24 -0.17
N LYS A 199 13.28 7.58 -0.21
CA LYS A 199 13.73 8.38 0.94
C LYS A 199 12.85 8.23 2.18
N CYS A 200 11.60 7.78 2.00
CA CYS A 200 10.67 7.49 3.09
C CYS A 200 10.20 6.03 3.15
N HIS A 201 10.29 5.30 2.03
CA HIS A 201 9.76 3.95 1.88
C HIS A 201 10.84 2.88 1.62
N GLY A 202 12.08 3.29 1.37
CA GLY A 202 13.19 2.38 1.06
C GLY A 202 13.71 1.62 2.27
N GLU A 203 14.87 0.99 2.12
CA GLU A 203 15.56 0.26 3.18
C GLU A 203 15.99 1.21 4.32
N PRO A 204 15.60 0.93 5.58
CA PRO A 204 16.03 1.73 6.73
C PRO A 204 17.55 1.85 6.82
N GLU A 205 18.06 3.03 7.17
CA GLU A 205 19.50 3.31 7.34
C GLU A 205 20.36 3.19 6.07
N LYS A 206 19.76 2.86 4.92
CA LYS A 206 20.41 2.86 3.60
C LYS A 206 19.75 3.87 2.66
N ASP A 207 18.46 3.72 2.41
CA ASP A 207 17.69 4.63 1.56
C ASP A 207 17.04 5.75 2.39
N ILE A 208 16.57 5.39 3.60
CA ILE A 208 15.99 6.30 4.59
C ILE A 208 17.09 6.73 5.55
N ALA A 209 17.38 8.03 5.61
CA ALA A 209 18.38 8.57 6.53
C ALA A 209 17.97 8.34 8.00
N ALA A 210 18.95 8.14 8.89
CA ALA A 210 18.71 7.87 10.30
C ALA A 210 17.84 8.94 10.99
N ALA A 211 18.05 10.22 10.65
CA ALA A 211 17.24 11.32 11.17
C ALA A 211 15.77 11.23 10.73
N ASP A 212 15.51 10.94 9.45
CA ASP A 212 14.15 10.78 8.93
C ASP A 212 13.48 9.52 9.49
N LEU A 213 14.24 8.43 9.67
CA LEU A 213 13.74 7.20 10.29
C LEU A 213 13.30 7.42 11.74
N ALA A 214 14.04 8.24 12.51
CA ALA A 214 13.65 8.62 13.85
C ALA A 214 12.33 9.40 13.86
N VAL A 215 12.16 10.35 12.93
CA VAL A 215 10.90 11.10 12.77
C VAL A 215 9.76 10.17 12.35
N ILE A 216 9.99 9.23 11.42
CA ILE A 216 8.99 8.22 11.03
C ILE A 216 8.55 7.42 12.25
N ARG A 217 9.47 6.87 13.04
CA ARG A 217 9.17 6.05 14.22
C ARG A 217 8.37 6.83 15.27
N ASN A 218 8.67 8.11 15.44
CA ASN A 218 7.95 8.98 16.37
C ASN A 218 6.51 9.31 15.90
N LEU A 219 6.35 9.67 14.63
CA LEU A 219 5.03 10.05 14.07
C LEU A 219 4.15 8.83 13.76
N TYR A 220 4.76 7.68 13.49
CA TYR A 220 4.11 6.46 13.00
C TYR A 220 4.64 5.23 13.76
N PRO A 221 4.24 5.03 15.03
CA PRO A 221 4.75 3.94 15.86
C PRO A 221 4.39 2.53 15.34
N HIS A 222 3.39 2.43 14.46
CA HIS A 222 2.96 1.19 13.81
C HIS A 222 3.23 1.20 12.31
N ASP A 223 4.25 1.95 11.87
CA ASP A 223 4.61 2.00 10.45
C ASP A 223 5.14 0.66 9.94
N GLU A 224 4.58 0.21 8.82
CA GLU A 224 5.08 -0.93 8.05
C GLU A 224 5.60 -0.54 6.68
N ALA A 225 5.50 0.75 6.30
CA ALA A 225 5.75 1.19 4.94
C ALA A 225 7.23 1.48 4.62
N THR A 226 8.17 0.73 5.21
CA THR A 226 9.62 0.80 4.90
C THR A 226 10.13 -0.50 4.28
N GLY A 227 11.38 -0.52 3.82
CA GLY A 227 12.03 -1.69 3.24
C GLY A 227 11.63 -2.00 1.80
N PHE A 228 11.04 -1.05 1.09
CA PHE A 228 10.75 -1.23 -0.33
C PHE A 228 11.99 -1.05 -1.20
N GLN A 229 11.98 -1.67 -2.37
CA GLN A 229 12.99 -1.52 -3.41
C GLN A 229 12.37 -0.85 -4.65
N PRO A 230 13.20 -0.26 -5.56
CA PRO A 230 12.72 0.23 -6.85
C PRO A 230 11.87 -0.83 -7.58
N GLY A 231 10.75 -0.42 -8.17
CA GLY A 231 9.87 -1.31 -8.93
C GLY A 231 8.91 -2.16 -8.07
N GLN A 232 8.97 -2.08 -6.74
CA GLN A 232 8.01 -2.79 -5.90
C GLN A 232 6.66 -2.07 -5.79
N LEU A 233 5.61 -2.86 -5.57
CA LEU A 233 4.26 -2.37 -5.35
C LEU A 233 4.13 -1.74 -3.96
N ARG A 234 3.87 -0.44 -3.90
CA ARG A 234 3.56 0.27 -2.65
C ARG A 234 2.13 0.01 -2.18
N GLY A 235 1.21 -0.19 -3.11
CA GLY A 235 -0.23 -0.31 -2.88
C GLY A 235 -1.00 -0.02 -4.15
N ALA A 236 -2.26 0.35 -4.02
CA ALA A 236 -3.11 0.73 -5.14
C ALA A 236 -4.06 1.88 -4.76
N TRP A 237 -4.48 2.63 -5.77
CA TRP A 237 -5.71 3.42 -5.71
C TRP A 237 -6.90 2.49 -5.82
N ARG A 238 -7.93 2.71 -5.01
CA ARG A 238 -9.25 2.08 -5.13
C ARG A 238 -10.27 3.18 -5.36
N ILE A 239 -11.06 3.06 -6.42
CA ILE A 239 -12.08 4.03 -6.80
C ILE A 239 -13.38 3.30 -7.05
N ASP A 240 -14.39 3.58 -6.23
CA ASP A 240 -15.72 2.99 -6.38
C ASP A 240 -16.67 3.99 -7.05
N PHE A 241 -17.26 3.57 -8.16
CA PHE A 241 -18.23 4.33 -8.94
C PHE A 241 -19.63 3.73 -8.79
N PRO A 242 -20.65 4.50 -8.41
CA PRO A 242 -22.03 4.07 -8.57
C PRO A 242 -22.32 3.81 -10.05
N LEU A 243 -22.92 2.67 -10.40
CA LEU A 243 -23.12 2.29 -11.81
C LEU A 243 -23.93 3.33 -12.61
N ALA A 244 -24.89 4.00 -11.96
CA ALA A 244 -25.69 5.08 -12.55
C ALA A 244 -24.86 6.29 -13.01
N THR A 245 -23.61 6.43 -12.54
CA THR A 245 -22.70 7.51 -12.92
C THR A 245 -21.76 7.14 -14.08
N LEU A 246 -21.75 5.87 -14.50
CA LEU A 246 -20.89 5.37 -15.58
C LEU A 246 -21.65 5.10 -16.88
N VAL A 247 -22.97 4.96 -16.79
CA VAL A 247 -23.85 4.78 -17.95
C VAL A 247 -24.95 5.83 -17.83
N PRO A 248 -25.19 6.66 -18.86
CA PRO A 248 -26.38 7.50 -18.88
C PRO A 248 -27.60 6.61 -18.70
N LEU A 249 -28.50 6.96 -17.76
CA LEU A 249 -29.81 6.32 -17.72
C LEU A 249 -30.39 6.46 -19.13
N ARG A 250 -30.67 5.32 -19.80
CA ARG A 250 -31.51 5.36 -21.00
C ARG A 250 -32.77 6.12 -20.56
N PRO A 251 -33.23 7.13 -21.31
CA PRO A 251 -34.55 7.71 -21.03
C PRO A 251 -35.50 6.54 -20.85
N ALA A 252 -36.30 6.55 -19.78
CA ALA A 252 -37.32 5.52 -19.62
C ALA A 252 -38.08 5.50 -20.94
N ASP A 253 -38.02 4.38 -21.65
CA ASP A 253 -38.82 4.18 -22.86
C ASP A 253 -40.27 4.28 -22.37
N GLY A 254 -40.83 5.49 -22.51
CA GLY A 254 -42.18 5.81 -22.10
C GLY A 254 -43.16 5.12 -23.04
N PRO A 255 -44.32 4.68 -22.51
CA PRO A 255 -45.35 4.00 -23.30
C PRO A 255 -45.90 4.89 -24.43
#